data_AF-U2PX69-F1
#
_entry.id   AF-U2PX69-F1
#
_cell.length_a   1.000
_cell.length_b   1.000
_cell.length_c   1.000
_cell.angle_alpha   90.00
_cell.angle_beta   90.00
_cell.angle_gamma   90.00
#
_symmetry.space_group_name_H-M   'P 1'
#
loop_
_entity.id
_entity.type
_entity.pdbx_description
1 polymer ?
#
loop_
_entity_poly.entity_id
_entity_poly.type
_entity_poly.pdbx_seq_one_letter_code
_entity_poly.pdbx_strand_id
1 'polypeptide(L)'
;MKRKNLLKILGLLILAGNVASAKYLGKFEKTYSKTSDYKMKITSVKSGKSKRNVSKILSDQEIDLELIEKIGDSNYFRNKNGIYYKSGEKVLKLDGVDKDSFEVMEFGNYGKDKNSVFYHNRKLDGVKPIGFEELDERFATYEGVLFDNGEKVEGVRRIESGDMDMNDLERIRISDHWDLGYSNYFKNKDGIYYAGKSKFLKLNDADKDTFSVTFKGKYGKDKNSVYYQDKKMDGVKPSEFMELNDVFAKDRNNIYIDGKKLENFEARDFLILNEKRFEYKNKKYYYDKKSKTVKEDK
;
A
#
# COMPACT_ATOMS: atom_id res chain seq x y z
N MET A 1 38.09 -39.09 40.80
CA MET A 1 39.15 -38.27 41.45
C MET A 1 39.48 -37.11 40.51
N LYS A 2 39.17 -35.86 40.90
CA LYS A 2 40.13 -34.77 41.26
C LYS A 2 41.22 -34.56 40.18
N ARG A 3 41.54 -33.37 39.64
CA ARG A 3 41.33 -31.96 40.03
C ARG A 3 41.87 -31.06 38.87
N LYS A 4 41.24 -29.90 38.67
CA LYS A 4 41.77 -28.52 38.52
C LYS A 4 43.13 -28.24 37.85
N ASN A 5 43.16 -27.23 36.96
CA ASN A 5 43.88 -25.92 37.10
C ASN A 5 43.85 -25.17 35.73
N LEU A 6 43.28 -23.96 35.59
CA LEU A 6 43.64 -22.60 36.06
C LEU A 6 44.36 -21.77 34.97
N LEU A 7 43.67 -20.71 34.51
CA LEU A 7 44.09 -19.36 34.12
C LEU A 7 45.44 -19.12 33.40
N LYS A 8 45.38 -18.34 32.29
CA LYS A 8 46.28 -17.19 32.05
C LYS A 8 45.57 -16.07 31.27
N ILE A 9 45.60 -14.89 31.88
CA ILE A 9 45.20 -13.55 31.39
C ILE A 9 46.27 -13.03 30.41
N LEU A 10 45.88 -12.28 29.37
CA LEU A 10 46.59 -11.14 28.72
C LEU A 10 45.87 -10.83 27.37
N GLY A 11 45.53 -9.61 26.95
CA GLY A 11 45.76 -8.28 27.48
C GLY A 11 44.85 -7.25 26.76
N LEU A 12 44.77 -6.06 27.37
CA LEU A 12 44.07 -4.88 26.88
C LEU A 12 44.54 -4.40 25.50
N LEU A 13 43.63 -3.84 24.70
CA LEU A 13 43.92 -2.66 23.88
C LEU A 13 42.65 -1.80 23.71
N ILE A 14 42.79 -0.57 24.20
CA ILE A 14 41.86 0.55 24.12
C ILE A 14 41.91 1.11 22.70
N LEU A 15 40.76 1.47 22.11
CA LEU A 15 40.68 2.68 21.28
C LEU A 15 39.33 3.36 21.49
N ALA A 16 39.39 4.57 22.04
CA ALA A 16 38.28 5.49 22.15
C ALA A 16 37.87 6.01 20.76
N GLY A 17 36.57 6.18 20.57
CA GLY A 17 35.98 6.89 19.43
C GLY A 17 34.61 7.42 19.82
N ASN A 18 34.53 8.74 19.95
CA ASN A 18 33.37 9.50 20.42
C ASN A 18 32.09 9.31 19.58
N VAL A 19 30.98 9.25 20.33
CA VAL A 19 29.64 9.80 20.08
C VAL A 19 29.30 10.21 18.64
N ALA A 20 28.34 9.50 18.05
CA ALA A 20 27.27 10.12 17.27
C ALA A 20 25.97 9.36 17.53
N SER A 21 24.96 10.09 18.01
CA SER A 21 23.56 9.67 18.12
C SER A 21 23.12 8.91 16.86
N ALA A 22 22.91 7.61 16.99
CA ALA A 22 22.17 6.80 16.02
C ALA A 22 20.92 6.29 16.73
N LYS A 23 19.87 7.10 16.69
CA LYS A 23 18.49 6.73 17.01
C LYS A 23 18.04 5.71 15.96
N TYR A 24 18.46 4.45 16.10
CA TYR A 24 18.05 3.33 15.25
C TYR A 24 17.66 2.16 16.16
N LEU A 25 16.40 2.20 16.60
CA LEU A 25 15.71 1.03 17.13
C LEU A 25 15.47 0.08 15.94
N GLY A 26 16.39 -0.87 15.73
CA GLY A 26 16.15 -1.97 14.81
C GLY A 26 15.02 -2.85 15.35
N LYS A 27 13.84 -2.82 14.70
CA LYS A 27 12.73 -3.76 14.98
C LYS A 27 13.23 -5.19 14.70
N PHE A 28 12.97 -6.13 15.62
CA PHE A 28 13.26 -7.55 15.40
C PHE A 28 12.10 -8.17 14.65
N GLU A 29 12.29 -8.56 13.39
CA GLU A 29 11.25 -9.24 12.62
C GLU A 29 11.38 -10.75 12.83
N LYS A 30 10.44 -11.38 13.56
CA LYS A 30 10.34 -12.85 13.70
C LYS A 30 9.34 -13.40 12.69
N THR A 31 9.75 -14.44 11.94
CA THR A 31 8.85 -15.18 11.04
C THR A 31 8.59 -16.58 11.57
N TYR A 32 7.38 -17.10 11.31
CA TYR A 32 6.96 -18.43 11.74
C TYR A 32 6.49 -19.25 10.53
N SER A 33 6.63 -20.58 10.56
CA SER A 33 6.07 -21.51 9.57
C SER A 33 5.20 -22.58 10.23
N LYS A 34 4.18 -23.04 9.52
CA LYS A 34 3.30 -24.14 9.95
C LYS A 34 4.10 -25.44 10.07
N THR A 35 4.02 -26.10 11.22
CA THR A 35 4.56 -27.46 11.43
C THR A 35 3.46 -28.49 11.61
N SER A 36 2.30 -28.08 12.11
CA SER A 36 1.04 -28.84 12.14
C SER A 36 -0.17 -27.90 12.17
N ASP A 37 -1.39 -28.41 12.17
CA ASP A 37 -2.62 -27.59 12.29
C ASP A 37 -2.67 -26.74 13.57
N TYR A 38 -1.91 -27.15 14.58
CA TYR A 38 -1.93 -26.55 15.91
C TYR A 38 -0.58 -25.98 16.35
N LYS A 39 0.44 -25.99 15.48
CA LYS A 39 1.79 -25.54 15.85
C LYS A 39 2.47 -24.73 14.76
N MET A 40 3.14 -23.66 15.20
CA MET A 40 4.05 -22.88 14.38
C MET A 40 5.43 -22.78 15.02
N LYS A 41 6.46 -22.89 14.17
CA LYS A 41 7.87 -22.79 14.54
C LYS A 41 8.49 -21.49 14.03
N ILE A 42 9.31 -20.83 14.84
CA ILE A 42 10.11 -19.67 14.40
C ILE A 42 11.11 -20.12 13.32
N THR A 43 11.09 -19.48 12.16
CA THR A 43 11.96 -19.79 11.03
C THR A 43 13.09 -18.80 10.83
N SER A 44 12.92 -17.53 11.20
CA SER A 44 13.98 -16.53 11.07
C SER A 44 13.76 -15.32 11.98
N VAL A 45 14.86 -14.63 12.32
CA VAL A 45 14.85 -13.33 13.01
C VAL A 45 15.78 -12.37 12.27
N LYS A 46 15.27 -11.26 11.74
CA LYS A 46 16.13 -10.20 11.18
C LYS A 46 16.52 -9.22 12.30
N SER A 47 17.81 -9.03 12.52
CA SER A 47 18.35 -7.92 13.34
C SER A 47 19.17 -6.97 12.48
N GLY A 48 19.10 -5.67 12.78
CA GLY A 48 20.02 -4.68 12.23
C GLY A 48 21.46 -5.01 12.63
N LYS A 49 22.32 -5.28 11.64
CA LYS A 49 23.78 -5.44 11.72
C LYS A 49 24.36 -6.04 13.03
N SER A 50 23.88 -7.21 13.47
CA SER A 50 24.68 -8.11 14.32
C SER A 50 24.17 -9.55 14.20
N LYS A 51 24.78 -10.32 13.29
CA LYS A 51 24.39 -11.72 12.97
C LYS A 51 24.85 -12.75 14.00
N ARG A 52 25.67 -12.41 15.02
CA ARG A 52 26.42 -13.44 15.76
C ARG A 52 25.77 -14.03 17.02
N ASN A 53 24.67 -13.49 17.55
CA ASN A 53 24.11 -13.98 18.83
C ASN A 53 22.63 -14.41 18.81
N VAL A 54 21.88 -14.26 17.71
CA VAL A 54 20.43 -14.55 17.71
C VAL A 54 20.13 -16.04 17.55
N SER A 55 20.97 -16.79 16.82
CA SER A 55 20.76 -18.23 16.58
C SER A 55 20.91 -19.10 17.82
N LYS A 56 21.64 -18.63 18.85
CA LYS A 56 21.89 -19.39 20.09
C LYS A 56 20.83 -19.12 21.19
N ILE A 57 19.92 -18.16 20.99
CA ILE A 57 18.83 -17.80 21.92
C ILE A 57 17.52 -18.50 21.55
N LEU A 58 17.42 -19.09 20.36
CA LEU A 58 16.18 -19.66 19.81
C LEU A 58 16.00 -21.15 20.11
N SER A 59 16.11 -21.56 21.37
CA SER A 59 15.56 -22.86 21.78
C SER A 59 14.04 -22.75 21.89
N ASP A 60 13.34 -23.31 20.90
CA ASP A 60 12.02 -23.93 21.02
C ASP A 60 10.87 -23.13 21.67
N GLN A 61 10.60 -21.91 21.20
CA GLN A 61 9.26 -21.34 21.37
C GLN A 61 8.36 -21.78 20.21
N GLU A 62 7.78 -22.97 20.33
CA GLU A 62 6.57 -23.33 19.57
C GLU A 62 5.43 -22.42 20.04
N ILE A 63 4.75 -21.73 19.12
CA ILE A 63 3.46 -21.13 19.45
C ILE A 63 2.44 -22.27 19.36
N ASP A 64 1.89 -22.61 20.52
CA ASP A 64 0.74 -23.50 20.62
C ASP A 64 -0.51 -22.76 20.10
N LEU A 65 -1.00 -23.18 18.94
CA LEU A 65 -2.11 -22.54 18.23
C LEU A 65 -3.47 -23.00 18.76
N GLU A 66 -3.53 -24.02 19.63
CA GLU A 66 -4.79 -24.53 20.21
C GLU A 66 -5.56 -23.48 21.03
N LEU A 67 -4.93 -22.36 21.37
CA LEU A 67 -5.51 -21.26 22.17
C LEU A 67 -5.48 -19.91 21.43
N ILE A 68 -5.64 -19.93 20.10
CA ILE A 68 -5.69 -18.71 19.30
C ILE A 68 -7.13 -18.33 18.97
N GLU A 69 -7.50 -17.11 19.37
CA GLU A 69 -8.76 -16.48 19.01
C GLU A 69 -8.53 -15.53 17.84
N LYS A 70 -9.31 -15.69 16.75
CA LYS A 70 -9.35 -14.73 15.64
C LYS A 70 -10.04 -13.45 16.13
N ILE A 71 -9.49 -12.28 15.81
CA ILE A 71 -10.06 -10.99 16.21
C ILE A 71 -10.87 -10.43 15.04
N GLY A 72 -12.20 -10.47 15.16
CA GLY A 72 -13.11 -10.01 14.11
C GLY A 72 -12.94 -10.76 12.79
N ASP A 73 -13.42 -10.17 11.70
CA ASP A 73 -13.16 -10.70 10.36
C ASP A 73 -11.85 -10.17 9.77
N SER A 74 -10.74 -10.58 10.37
CA SER A 74 -9.41 -10.09 9.99
C SER A 74 -8.33 -11.16 10.01
N ASN A 75 -7.11 -10.76 9.64
CA ASN A 75 -5.92 -11.60 9.78
C ASN A 75 -5.24 -11.46 11.15
N TYR A 76 -5.88 -10.82 12.13
CA TYR A 76 -5.37 -10.70 13.49
C TYR A 76 -5.86 -11.82 14.40
N PHE A 77 -4.98 -12.18 15.33
CA PHE A 77 -5.15 -13.29 16.26
C PHE A 77 -4.60 -12.94 17.62
N ARG A 78 -5.23 -13.42 18.70
CA ARG A 78 -4.73 -13.25 20.08
C ARG A 78 -4.63 -14.56 20.82
N ASN A 79 -3.68 -14.61 21.75
CA ASN A 79 -3.60 -15.62 22.81
C ASN A 79 -3.01 -14.98 24.08
N LYS A 80 -2.75 -15.79 25.12
CA LYS A 80 -2.14 -15.31 26.38
C LYS A 80 -0.79 -14.61 26.22
N ASN A 81 -0.06 -14.87 25.13
CA ASN A 81 1.30 -14.38 24.89
C ASN A 81 1.34 -13.08 24.05
N GLY A 82 0.23 -12.66 23.44
CA GLY A 82 0.13 -11.40 22.71
C GLY A 82 -0.80 -11.43 21.50
N ILE A 83 -0.60 -10.43 20.62
CA ILE A 83 -1.33 -10.24 19.37
C ILE A 83 -0.43 -10.58 18.19
N TYR A 84 -1.03 -11.17 17.16
CA TYR A 84 -0.35 -11.69 15.98
C TYR A 84 -1.14 -11.34 14.71
N TYR A 85 -0.44 -11.23 13.58
CA TYR A 85 -1.02 -11.02 12.26
C TYR A 85 -0.56 -12.11 11.29
N LYS A 86 -1.49 -12.70 10.54
CA LYS A 86 -1.19 -13.72 9.53
C LYS A 86 -1.04 -13.07 8.14
N SER A 87 0.15 -13.18 7.56
CA SER A 87 0.47 -12.72 6.21
C SER A 87 0.84 -13.93 5.34
N GLY A 88 -0.13 -14.48 4.61
CA GLY A 88 0.04 -15.74 3.88
C GLY A 88 0.31 -16.90 4.83
N GLU A 89 1.45 -17.59 4.66
CA GLU A 89 1.87 -18.67 5.56
C GLU A 89 2.59 -18.20 6.82
N LYS A 90 2.97 -16.91 6.87
CA LYS A 90 3.69 -16.35 8.01
C LYS A 90 2.71 -15.85 9.05
N VAL A 91 3.04 -16.05 10.31
CA VAL A 91 2.42 -15.32 11.41
C VAL A 91 3.46 -14.43 12.05
N LEU A 92 3.10 -13.19 12.31
CA LEU A 92 4.00 -12.13 12.74
C LEU A 92 3.47 -11.59 14.08
N LYS A 93 4.31 -11.59 15.11
CA LYS A 93 3.94 -11.00 16.41
C LYS A 93 3.93 -9.46 16.30
N LEU A 94 2.94 -8.82 16.91
CA LEU A 94 2.93 -7.37 17.09
C LEU A 94 3.80 -7.00 18.29
N ASP A 95 4.82 -6.18 18.06
CA ASP A 95 5.72 -5.70 19.11
C ASP A 95 5.23 -4.37 19.70
N GLY A 96 5.29 -4.27 21.03
CA GLY A 96 4.92 -3.05 21.77
C GLY A 96 3.42 -2.75 21.81
N VAL A 97 2.58 -3.73 21.43
CA VAL A 97 1.13 -3.65 21.49
C VAL A 97 0.62 -3.82 22.91
N ASP A 98 -0.34 -2.99 23.31
CA ASP A 98 -1.17 -3.23 24.49
C ASP A 98 -2.27 -4.23 24.14
N LYS A 99 -2.05 -5.49 24.52
CA LYS A 99 -2.93 -6.62 24.13
C LYS A 99 -4.36 -6.50 24.66
N ASP A 100 -4.56 -5.80 25.79
CA ASP A 100 -5.84 -5.76 26.50
C ASP A 100 -6.76 -4.70 25.91
N SER A 101 -6.20 -3.68 25.24
CA SER A 101 -6.93 -2.64 24.52
C SER A 101 -6.87 -2.78 23.00
N PHE A 102 -6.24 -3.84 22.47
CA PHE A 102 -6.11 -4.02 21.03
C PHE A 102 -7.45 -4.39 20.39
N GLU A 103 -7.84 -3.60 19.40
CA GLU A 103 -8.99 -3.84 18.54
C GLU A 103 -8.61 -3.73 17.07
N VAL A 104 -9.33 -4.46 16.23
CA VAL A 104 -9.17 -4.43 14.78
C VAL A 104 -10.14 -3.40 14.21
N MET A 105 -9.67 -2.62 13.25
CA MET A 105 -10.49 -1.62 12.56
C MET A 105 -11.37 -2.24 11.47
N GLU A 106 -12.21 -1.43 10.85
CA GLU A 106 -13.34 -1.86 10.03
C GLU A 106 -12.94 -2.80 8.89
N PHE A 107 -11.86 -2.46 8.16
CA PHE A 107 -11.44 -3.22 6.98
C PHE A 107 -10.40 -4.30 7.27
N GLY A 108 -10.06 -4.53 8.56
CA GLY A 108 -9.25 -5.67 9.00
C GLY A 108 -7.74 -5.58 8.72
N ASN A 109 -7.28 -4.55 8.02
CA ASN A 109 -5.85 -4.33 7.74
C ASN A 109 -5.17 -3.42 8.76
N TYR A 110 -5.93 -2.53 9.39
CA TYR A 110 -5.48 -1.72 10.49
C TYR A 110 -6.01 -2.26 11.83
N GLY A 111 -5.22 -2.08 12.88
CA GLY A 111 -5.60 -2.34 14.25
C GLY A 111 -5.03 -1.26 15.16
N LYS A 112 -5.65 -1.04 16.31
CA LYS A 112 -5.19 -0.02 17.26
C LYS A 112 -5.27 -0.55 18.67
N ASP A 113 -4.34 -0.11 19.50
CA ASP A 113 -4.46 -0.21 20.95
C ASP A 113 -4.69 1.19 21.54
N LYS A 114 -4.74 1.33 22.86
CA LYS A 114 -4.95 2.63 23.51
C LYS A 114 -3.86 3.69 23.22
N ASN A 115 -2.70 3.29 22.69
CA ASN A 115 -1.53 4.14 22.50
C ASN A 115 -1.07 4.27 21.03
N SER A 116 -1.38 3.30 20.18
CA SER A 116 -0.71 3.10 18.88
C SER A 116 -1.67 2.56 17.83
N VAL A 117 -1.38 2.90 16.57
CA VAL A 117 -2.02 2.30 15.39
C VAL A 117 -1.02 1.37 14.70
N PHE A 118 -1.53 0.28 14.14
CA PHE A 118 -0.78 -0.74 13.44
C PHE A 118 -1.40 -0.97 12.06
N TYR A 119 -0.55 -1.12 11.05
CA TYR A 119 -0.92 -1.72 9.77
C TYR A 119 -0.30 -3.11 9.71
N HIS A 120 -1.15 -4.14 9.61
CA HIS A 120 -0.73 -5.52 9.80
C HIS A 120 0.05 -5.68 11.12
N ASN A 121 1.27 -6.23 11.10
CA ASN A 121 2.09 -6.38 12.30
C ASN A 121 2.93 -5.13 12.65
N ARG A 122 2.86 -4.05 11.87
CA ARG A 122 3.78 -2.91 11.97
C ARG A 122 3.10 -1.74 12.68
N LYS A 123 3.68 -1.32 13.79
CA LYS A 123 3.33 -0.05 14.45
C LYS A 123 3.65 1.13 13.53
N LEU A 124 2.68 2.03 13.36
CA LEU A 124 2.82 3.31 12.67
C LEU A 124 3.49 4.32 13.62
N ASP A 125 4.68 4.77 13.25
CA ASP A 125 5.49 5.62 14.14
C ASP A 125 4.93 7.05 14.16
N GLY A 126 4.66 7.60 15.35
CA GLY A 126 4.14 8.96 15.54
C GLY A 126 2.64 9.13 15.31
N VAL A 127 1.90 8.04 15.09
CA VAL A 127 0.45 8.04 14.88
C VAL A 127 -0.28 7.63 16.16
N LYS A 128 -1.29 8.40 16.56
CA LYS A 128 -2.15 8.10 17.71
C LYS A 128 -3.47 7.48 17.26
N PRO A 129 -4.11 6.63 18.08
CA PRO A 129 -5.43 6.07 17.79
C PRO A 129 -6.52 7.11 17.63
N ILE A 130 -6.48 8.17 18.44
CA ILE A 130 -7.44 9.28 18.38
C ILE A 130 -7.07 10.15 17.16
N GLY A 131 -8.03 10.35 16.26
CA GLY A 131 -7.84 11.10 15.01
C GLY A 131 -7.24 10.29 13.86
N PHE A 132 -7.06 8.97 14.03
CA PHE A 132 -6.74 8.06 12.93
C PHE A 132 -8.03 7.53 12.31
N GLU A 133 -8.17 7.71 11.01
CA GLU A 133 -9.36 7.36 10.25
C GLU A 133 -8.99 6.41 9.11
N GLU A 134 -9.61 5.24 9.11
CA GLU A 134 -9.49 4.28 8.01
C GLU A 134 -10.46 4.69 6.91
N LEU A 135 -9.96 4.88 5.69
CA LEU A 135 -10.80 5.26 4.54
C LEU A 135 -11.29 4.00 3.80
N ASP A 136 -10.44 2.97 3.76
CA ASP A 136 -10.69 1.65 3.19
C ASP A 136 -9.55 0.68 3.58
N GLU A 137 -9.54 -0.53 3.02
CA GLU A 137 -8.52 -1.55 3.28
C GLU A 137 -7.06 -1.14 3.01
N ARG A 138 -6.83 -0.10 2.21
CA ARG A 138 -5.50 0.37 1.78
C ARG A 138 -5.16 1.73 2.36
N PHE A 139 -6.08 2.69 2.29
CA PHE A 139 -5.84 4.08 2.66
C PHE A 139 -6.39 4.41 4.04
N ALA A 140 -5.62 5.23 4.76
CA ALA A 140 -6.03 5.82 6.02
C ALA A 140 -5.48 7.23 6.14
N THR A 141 -6.02 8.03 7.06
CA THR A 141 -5.52 9.35 7.36
C THR A 141 -5.33 9.61 8.86
N TYR A 142 -4.37 10.47 9.18
CA TYR A 142 -4.13 10.98 10.53
C TYR A 142 -3.60 12.40 10.44
N GLU A 143 -4.30 13.36 11.06
CA GLU A 143 -3.94 14.79 11.04
C GLU A 143 -3.69 15.31 9.59
N GLY A 144 -4.49 14.86 8.63
CA GLY A 144 -4.38 15.25 7.21
C GLY A 144 -3.22 14.61 6.45
N VAL A 145 -2.49 13.66 7.06
CA VAL A 145 -1.49 12.83 6.37
C VAL A 145 -2.17 11.59 5.81
N LEU A 146 -1.91 11.28 4.53
CA LEU A 146 -2.37 10.04 3.90
C LEU A 146 -1.37 8.91 4.15
N PHE A 147 -1.90 7.73 4.46
CA PHE A 147 -1.18 6.47 4.54
C PHE A 147 -1.67 5.54 3.43
N ASP A 148 -0.75 4.92 2.71
CA ASP A 148 -1.01 3.89 1.70
C ASP A 148 -0.36 2.58 2.19
N ASN A 149 -1.17 1.58 2.53
CA ASN A 149 -0.70 0.32 3.11
C ASN A 149 0.20 0.54 4.35
N GLY A 150 -0.23 1.45 5.22
CA GLY A 150 0.50 1.85 6.42
C GLY A 150 1.78 2.65 6.18
N GLU A 151 2.17 2.91 4.93
CA GLU A 151 3.30 3.79 4.63
C GLU A 151 2.82 5.23 4.54
N LYS A 152 3.53 6.13 5.22
CA LYS A 152 3.29 7.56 5.07
C LYS A 152 3.62 7.95 3.64
N VAL A 153 2.67 8.58 2.97
CA VAL A 153 2.90 9.09 1.62
C VAL A 153 3.76 10.36 1.73
N GLU A 154 5.07 10.25 1.46
CA GLU A 154 6.02 11.38 1.52
C GLU A 154 5.82 12.38 0.37
N GLY A 155 6.17 13.66 0.60
CA GLY A 155 6.01 14.71 -0.41
C GLY A 155 4.59 15.29 -0.48
N VAL A 156 3.70 14.86 0.43
CA VAL A 156 2.57 15.70 0.87
C VAL A 156 3.22 16.93 1.50
N ARG A 157 3.48 17.98 0.71
CA ARG A 157 3.35 19.34 1.26
C ARG A 157 1.99 19.28 1.92
N ARG A 158 1.93 19.50 3.24
CA ARG A 158 0.70 19.73 4.00
C ARG A 158 -0.38 20.04 2.99
N ILE A 159 -1.39 19.17 2.84
CA ILE A 159 -2.68 19.67 2.35
C ILE A 159 -2.80 20.99 3.10
N GLU A 160 -2.95 22.12 2.41
CA GLU A 160 -3.38 23.30 3.13
C GLU A 160 -4.67 22.84 3.78
N SER A 161 -4.59 22.43 5.05
CA SER A 161 -5.66 21.72 5.74
C SER A 161 -6.83 22.66 6.00
N GLY A 162 -6.75 23.88 5.46
CA GLY A 162 -7.86 24.83 5.31
C GLY A 162 -8.62 24.71 3.99
N ASP A 163 -8.08 24.11 2.92
CA ASP A 163 -8.70 24.13 1.58
C ASP A 163 -9.47 22.85 1.24
N MET A 164 -9.04 21.70 1.76
CA MET A 164 -9.73 20.41 1.56
C MET A 164 -10.24 19.90 2.89
N ASP A 165 -11.56 19.87 3.03
CA ASP A 165 -12.24 19.13 4.07
C ASP A 165 -12.02 17.63 3.83
N MET A 166 -11.56 16.89 4.84
CA MET A 166 -11.39 15.43 4.75
C MET A 166 -12.63 14.69 5.26
N ASN A 167 -13.59 15.39 5.84
CA ASN A 167 -14.83 14.80 6.31
C ASN A 167 -15.59 14.15 5.15
N ASP A 168 -16.18 12.99 5.43
CA ASP A 168 -16.98 12.21 4.48
C ASP A 168 -16.23 11.88 3.18
N LEU A 169 -14.88 11.77 3.24
CA LEU A 169 -14.07 11.40 2.09
C LEU A 169 -14.18 9.90 1.81
N GLU A 170 -14.90 9.56 0.74
CA GLU A 170 -15.18 8.19 0.35
C GLU A 170 -14.44 7.83 -0.94
N ARG A 171 -13.89 6.61 -1.03
CA ARG A 171 -13.34 6.10 -2.28
C ARG A 171 -14.46 5.78 -3.27
N ILE A 172 -14.34 6.28 -4.50
CA ILE A 172 -15.25 5.94 -5.60
C ILE A 172 -14.89 4.55 -6.13
N ARG A 173 -15.78 3.58 -6.01
CA ARG A 173 -15.53 2.22 -6.50
C ARG A 173 -15.69 2.14 -8.02
N ILE A 174 -14.90 1.27 -8.65
CA ILE A 174 -14.96 0.99 -10.10
C ILE A 174 -16.30 0.34 -10.47
N SER A 175 -16.80 -0.51 -9.58
CA SER A 175 -18.12 -1.13 -9.62
C SER A 175 -18.52 -1.55 -8.20
N ASP A 176 -19.78 -1.95 -8.03
CA ASP A 176 -20.26 -2.55 -6.77
C ASP A 176 -19.69 -3.97 -6.52
N HIS A 177 -18.82 -4.47 -7.41
CA HIS A 177 -18.14 -5.75 -7.23
C HIS A 177 -16.72 -5.54 -6.68
N TRP A 178 -16.50 -6.10 -5.49
CA TRP A 178 -15.27 -6.08 -4.71
C TRP A 178 -14.04 -6.65 -5.46
N ASP A 179 -14.26 -7.42 -6.54
CA ASP A 179 -13.22 -8.07 -7.33
C ASP A 179 -12.56 -7.20 -8.43
N LEU A 180 -13.17 -6.07 -8.81
CA LEU A 180 -12.77 -5.34 -10.02
C LEU A 180 -11.76 -4.20 -9.80
N GLY A 181 -11.18 -4.14 -8.60
CA GLY A 181 -10.00 -3.33 -8.30
C GLY A 181 -10.28 -1.99 -7.63
N TYR A 182 -9.20 -1.41 -7.12
CA TYR A 182 -9.22 -0.15 -6.38
C TYR A 182 -9.05 1.04 -7.32
N SER A 183 -9.98 1.99 -7.28
CA SER A 183 -9.71 3.31 -7.85
C SER A 183 -8.81 4.11 -6.90
N ASN A 184 -8.14 5.11 -7.46
CA ASN A 184 -7.52 6.16 -6.66
C ASN A 184 -8.39 7.43 -6.63
N TYR A 185 -9.68 7.36 -6.99
CA TYR A 185 -10.59 8.52 -6.95
C TYR A 185 -11.42 8.51 -5.68
N PHE A 186 -11.59 9.68 -5.09
CA PHE A 186 -12.34 9.91 -3.86
C PHE A 186 -13.31 11.05 -4.07
N LYS A 187 -14.38 11.07 -3.28
CA LYS A 187 -15.39 12.13 -3.28
C LYS A 187 -15.72 12.53 -1.85
N ASN A 188 -16.13 13.78 -1.68
CA ASN A 188 -16.85 14.24 -0.49
C ASN A 188 -17.84 15.33 -0.90
N LYS A 189 -18.39 16.08 0.06
CA LYS A 189 -19.30 17.20 -0.22
C LYS A 189 -18.71 18.30 -1.13
N ASP A 190 -17.39 18.50 -1.11
CA ASP A 190 -16.71 19.60 -1.77
C ASP A 190 -16.19 19.26 -3.18
N GLY A 191 -16.18 17.98 -3.58
CA GLY A 191 -15.88 17.57 -4.94
C GLY A 191 -15.23 16.19 -5.09
N ILE A 192 -14.52 16.03 -6.20
CA ILE A 192 -13.81 14.81 -6.60
C ILE A 192 -12.30 15.03 -6.47
N TYR A 193 -11.60 14.01 -5.99
CA TYR A 193 -10.17 14.03 -5.73
C TYR A 193 -9.50 12.77 -6.28
N TYR A 194 -8.26 12.91 -6.72
CA TYR A 194 -7.40 11.78 -7.09
C TYR A 194 -6.28 11.62 -6.06
N ALA A 195 -6.15 10.43 -5.46
CA ALA A 195 -5.04 10.03 -4.61
C ALA A 195 -3.77 9.84 -5.47
N GLY A 196 -3.03 10.94 -5.65
CA GLY A 196 -1.75 10.94 -6.32
C GLY A 196 -0.64 10.33 -5.46
N LYS A 197 0.58 10.31 -6.02
CA LYS A 197 1.76 9.75 -5.33
C LYS A 197 2.09 10.39 -3.99
N SER A 198 1.61 11.61 -3.76
CA SER A 198 2.02 12.42 -2.61
C SER A 198 0.94 13.37 -2.10
N LYS A 199 -0.31 13.28 -2.55
CA LYS A 199 -1.45 14.07 -2.05
C LYS A 199 -2.74 13.72 -2.80
N PHE A 200 -3.87 14.06 -2.19
CA PHE A 200 -5.11 14.23 -2.93
C PHE A 200 -5.03 15.46 -3.84
N LEU A 201 -5.49 15.30 -5.07
CA LEU A 201 -5.54 16.34 -6.09
C LEU A 201 -7.01 16.57 -6.43
N LYS A 202 -7.53 17.76 -6.12
CA LYS A 202 -8.89 18.13 -6.49
C LYS A 202 -9.00 18.21 -8.02
N LEU A 203 -10.00 17.52 -8.57
CA LEU A 203 -10.37 17.67 -9.98
C LEU A 203 -11.30 18.88 -10.08
N ASN A 204 -10.73 20.02 -10.48
CA ASN A 204 -11.52 21.23 -10.71
C ASN A 204 -12.53 21.00 -11.83
N ASP A 205 -13.73 21.53 -11.65
CA ASP A 205 -14.87 21.42 -12.57
C ASP A 205 -15.45 20.01 -12.78
N ALA A 206 -15.02 19.02 -11.99
CA ALA A 206 -15.61 17.70 -12.02
C ALA A 206 -17.04 17.72 -11.48
N ASP A 207 -17.97 17.20 -12.27
CA ASP A 207 -19.35 17.04 -11.84
C ASP A 207 -19.45 15.81 -10.92
N LYS A 208 -19.47 16.07 -9.61
CA LYS A 208 -19.43 15.03 -8.58
C LYS A 208 -20.62 14.07 -8.61
N ASP A 209 -21.77 14.54 -9.07
CA ASP A 209 -23.03 13.78 -9.04
C ASP A 209 -23.08 12.75 -10.17
N THR A 210 -22.34 12.99 -11.26
CA THR A 210 -22.25 12.10 -12.42
C THR A 210 -20.88 11.43 -12.59
N PHE A 211 -19.95 11.66 -11.65
CA PHE A 211 -18.60 11.12 -11.73
C PHE A 211 -18.60 9.60 -11.55
N SER A 212 -17.89 8.91 -12.45
CA SER A 212 -17.71 7.47 -12.46
C SER A 212 -16.27 7.12 -12.81
N VAL A 213 -15.82 5.96 -12.37
CA VAL A 213 -14.47 5.46 -12.66
C VAL A 213 -14.55 4.31 -13.65
N THR A 214 -13.62 4.23 -14.59
CA THR A 214 -13.55 3.15 -15.57
C THR A 214 -12.93 1.88 -14.98
N PHE A 215 -13.07 0.74 -15.67
CA PHE A 215 -12.82 -0.59 -15.13
C PHE A 215 -11.38 -0.87 -14.63
N LYS A 216 -10.37 -0.07 -15.00
CA LYS A 216 -9.01 -0.19 -14.43
C LYS A 216 -8.66 0.86 -13.38
N GLY A 217 -9.60 1.72 -13.00
CA GLY A 217 -9.38 2.68 -11.91
C GLY A 217 -8.52 3.90 -12.27
N LYS A 218 -7.97 3.97 -13.49
CA LYS A 218 -7.06 5.05 -13.92
C LYS A 218 -7.76 6.21 -14.62
N TYR A 219 -8.90 5.97 -15.27
CA TYR A 219 -9.71 7.03 -15.85
C TYR A 219 -10.97 7.27 -15.00
N GLY A 220 -11.31 8.54 -14.85
CA GLY A 220 -12.59 8.99 -14.34
C GLY A 220 -13.35 9.72 -15.44
N LYS A 221 -14.67 9.73 -15.39
CA LYS A 221 -15.50 10.52 -16.30
C LYS A 221 -16.74 11.01 -15.60
N ASP A 222 -17.13 12.23 -15.92
CA ASP A 222 -18.42 12.80 -15.57
C ASP A 222 -19.23 13.06 -16.85
N LYS A 223 -20.39 13.72 -16.74
CA LYS A 223 -21.24 14.02 -17.90
C LYS A 223 -20.58 14.96 -18.93
N ASN A 224 -19.56 15.72 -18.54
CA ASN A 224 -18.93 16.78 -19.33
C ASN A 224 -17.49 16.45 -19.78
N SER A 225 -16.73 15.70 -18.97
CA SER A 225 -15.28 15.57 -19.08
C SER A 225 -14.78 14.15 -18.79
N VAL A 226 -13.65 13.80 -19.40
CA VAL A 226 -12.87 12.60 -19.09
C VAL A 226 -11.58 13.03 -18.40
N TYR A 227 -11.14 12.25 -17.43
CA TYR A 227 -9.93 12.49 -16.64
C TYR A 227 -9.03 11.27 -16.69
N TYR A 228 -7.74 11.49 -16.89
CA TYR A 228 -6.70 10.51 -16.61
C TYR A 228 -5.99 10.94 -15.34
N GLN A 229 -6.16 10.15 -14.28
CA GLN A 229 -5.71 10.50 -12.94
C GLN A 229 -6.26 11.89 -12.52
N ASP A 230 -5.39 12.81 -12.14
CA ASP A 230 -5.73 14.18 -11.75
C ASP A 230 -5.99 15.13 -12.93
N LYS A 231 -5.84 14.67 -14.17
CA LYS A 231 -5.82 15.56 -15.35
C LYS A 231 -7.05 15.37 -16.23
N LYS A 232 -7.75 16.47 -16.48
CA LYS A 232 -8.79 16.56 -17.51
C LYS A 232 -8.18 16.34 -18.91
N MET A 233 -8.87 15.55 -19.73
CA MET A 233 -8.50 15.26 -21.12
C MET A 233 -9.26 16.22 -22.05
N ASP A 234 -8.52 17.11 -22.73
CA ASP A 234 -9.12 18.15 -23.57
C ASP A 234 -9.78 17.59 -24.84
N GLY A 235 -10.98 18.08 -25.14
CA GLY A 235 -11.70 17.73 -26.37
C GLY A 235 -12.30 16.32 -26.40
N VAL A 236 -12.20 15.56 -25.31
CA VAL A 236 -12.71 14.18 -25.23
C VAL A 236 -14.14 14.16 -24.73
N LYS A 237 -15.05 13.63 -25.55
CA LYS A 237 -16.47 13.45 -25.16
C LYS A 237 -16.62 12.21 -24.28
N PRO A 238 -17.16 12.32 -23.05
CA PRO A 238 -17.33 11.16 -22.16
C PRO A 238 -18.18 10.04 -22.74
N SER A 239 -19.18 10.37 -23.57
CA SER A 239 -20.06 9.42 -24.24
C SER A 239 -19.38 8.60 -25.34
N GLU A 240 -18.24 9.06 -25.86
CA GLU A 240 -17.48 8.39 -26.92
C GLU A 240 -16.21 7.71 -26.37
N PHE A 241 -15.82 8.03 -25.13
CA PHE A 241 -14.61 7.53 -24.51
C PHE A 241 -14.75 6.08 -24.05
N MET A 242 -13.74 5.28 -24.38
CA MET A 242 -13.63 3.88 -23.99
C MET A 242 -12.20 3.59 -23.54
N GLU A 243 -12.06 3.15 -22.30
CA GLU A 243 -10.84 2.50 -21.85
C GLU A 243 -10.72 1.14 -22.54
N LEU A 244 -9.54 0.79 -23.07
CA LEU A 244 -9.34 -0.46 -23.79
C LEU A 244 -8.51 -1.45 -22.97
N ASN A 245 -7.42 -0.98 -22.36
CA ASN A 245 -6.61 -1.76 -21.43
C ASN A 245 -5.74 -0.85 -20.53
N ASP A 246 -4.79 -1.43 -19.80
CA ASP A 246 -3.88 -0.73 -18.88
C ASP A 246 -3.03 0.37 -19.54
N VAL A 247 -2.92 0.41 -20.88
CA VAL A 247 -2.15 1.42 -21.63
C VAL A 247 -3.07 2.28 -22.49
N PHE A 248 -3.89 1.64 -23.33
CA PHE A 248 -4.65 2.30 -24.37
C PHE A 248 -6.08 2.65 -23.95
N ALA A 249 -6.54 3.79 -24.44
CA ALA A 249 -7.94 4.17 -24.48
C ALA A 249 -8.24 4.81 -25.83
N LYS A 250 -9.51 5.01 -26.16
CA LYS A 250 -9.91 5.67 -27.40
C LYS A 250 -11.18 6.49 -27.24
N ASP A 251 -11.41 7.39 -28.18
CA ASP A 251 -12.74 7.87 -28.51
C ASP A 251 -13.11 7.44 -29.95
N ARG A 252 -14.09 8.08 -30.59
CA ARG A 252 -14.49 7.78 -31.97
C ARG A 252 -13.36 7.95 -32.98
N ASN A 253 -12.47 8.91 -32.78
CA ASN A 253 -11.49 9.37 -33.76
C ASN A 253 -10.04 9.15 -33.31
N ASN A 254 -9.76 9.24 -32.00
CA ASN A 254 -8.42 9.32 -31.43
C ASN A 254 -8.10 8.11 -30.55
N ILE A 255 -6.81 7.80 -30.49
CA ILE A 255 -6.22 6.85 -29.52
C ILE A 255 -5.48 7.65 -28.45
N TYR A 256 -5.53 7.14 -27.22
CA TYR A 256 -4.87 7.73 -26.06
C TYR A 256 -3.95 6.70 -25.39
N ILE A 257 -2.77 7.16 -24.99
CA ILE A 257 -1.82 6.42 -24.14
C ILE A 257 -1.58 7.24 -22.88
N ASP A 258 -1.85 6.66 -21.71
CA ASP A 258 -1.63 7.32 -20.42
C ASP A 258 -2.27 8.73 -20.38
N GLY A 259 -3.52 8.85 -20.86
CA GLY A 259 -4.27 10.11 -20.92
C GLY A 259 -3.86 11.09 -22.02
N LYS A 260 -2.85 10.78 -22.83
CA LYS A 260 -2.37 11.65 -23.91
C LYS A 260 -2.80 11.11 -25.26
N LYS A 261 -3.26 12.01 -26.14
CA LYS A 261 -3.55 11.68 -27.53
C LYS A 261 -2.28 11.17 -28.22
N LEU A 262 -2.41 10.06 -28.95
CA LEU A 262 -1.36 9.50 -29.78
C LEU A 262 -1.43 10.12 -31.18
N GLU A 263 -0.52 11.05 -31.47
CA GLU A 263 -0.50 11.79 -32.73
C GLU A 263 -0.22 10.90 -33.95
N ASN A 264 -0.89 11.18 -35.07
CA ASN A 264 -0.83 10.46 -36.35
C ASN A 264 -1.47 9.06 -36.38
N PHE A 265 -2.17 8.66 -35.31
CA PHE A 265 -2.93 7.41 -35.24
C PHE A 265 -4.42 7.72 -35.09
N GLU A 266 -5.24 7.07 -35.91
CA GLU A 266 -6.69 7.17 -35.90
C GLU A 266 -7.31 5.92 -35.30
N ALA A 267 -8.42 6.08 -34.57
CA ALA A 267 -9.08 4.98 -33.88
C ALA A 267 -9.70 3.92 -34.81
N ARG A 268 -10.00 4.28 -36.06
CA ARG A 268 -10.66 3.39 -37.04
C ARG A 268 -9.78 2.19 -37.43
N ASP A 269 -8.48 2.41 -37.61
CA ASP A 269 -7.54 1.38 -38.08
C ASP A 269 -6.71 0.78 -36.92
N PHE A 270 -7.12 1.01 -35.67
CA PHE A 270 -6.35 0.63 -34.49
C PHE A 270 -6.85 -0.69 -33.89
N LEU A 271 -6.03 -1.73 -33.97
CA LEU A 271 -6.32 -3.05 -33.41
C LEU A 271 -5.35 -3.38 -32.28
N ILE A 272 -5.85 -3.54 -31.06
CA ILE A 272 -5.03 -3.95 -29.92
C ILE A 272 -4.66 -5.42 -30.07
N LEU A 273 -3.36 -5.72 -29.97
CA LEU A 273 -2.83 -7.08 -29.99
C LEU A 273 -2.59 -7.61 -28.57
N ASN A 274 -2.12 -6.75 -27.66
CA ASN A 274 -1.92 -7.05 -26.24
C ASN A 274 -1.72 -5.75 -25.43
N GLU A 275 -1.31 -5.86 -24.16
CA GLU A 275 -1.12 -4.73 -23.24
C GLU A 275 -0.29 -3.58 -23.82
N LYS A 276 0.72 -3.86 -24.66
CA LYS A 276 1.66 -2.84 -25.15
C LYS A 276 1.76 -2.80 -26.67
N ARG A 277 1.10 -3.71 -27.39
CA ARG A 277 1.18 -3.79 -28.85
C ARG A 277 -0.16 -3.56 -29.50
N PHE A 278 -0.10 -2.95 -30.68
CA PHE A 278 -1.24 -2.73 -31.54
C PHE A 278 -0.82 -2.83 -33.00
N GLU A 279 -1.80 -3.05 -33.86
CA GLU A 279 -1.66 -2.97 -35.30
C GLU A 279 -2.36 -1.69 -35.80
N TYR A 280 -1.73 -1.00 -36.74
CA TYR A 280 -2.28 0.16 -37.42
C TYR A 280 -1.86 0.12 -38.90
N LYS A 281 -2.84 0.14 -39.80
CA LYS A 281 -2.62 0.07 -41.26
C LYS A 281 -1.68 -1.07 -41.67
N ASN A 282 -1.97 -2.29 -41.18
CA ASN A 282 -1.21 -3.53 -41.41
C ASN A 282 0.25 -3.51 -40.91
N LYS A 283 0.61 -2.54 -40.06
CA LYS A 283 1.92 -2.46 -39.40
C LYS A 283 1.76 -2.67 -37.91
N LYS A 284 2.71 -3.37 -37.29
CA LYS A 284 2.69 -3.65 -35.85
C LYS A 284 3.54 -2.63 -35.12
N TYR A 285 3.06 -2.20 -33.96
CA TYR A 285 3.71 -1.22 -33.11
C TYR A 285 3.75 -1.69 -31.67
N TYR A 286 4.74 -1.24 -30.92
CA TYR A 286 4.82 -1.42 -29.48
C TYR A 286 5.04 -0.09 -28.75
N TYR A 287 4.40 0.06 -27.58
CA TYR A 287 4.63 1.16 -26.65
C TYR A 287 5.71 0.79 -25.63
N ASP A 288 6.83 1.52 -25.67
CA ASP A 288 7.90 1.44 -24.70
C ASP A 288 7.58 2.33 -23.50
N LYS A 289 7.07 1.72 -22.42
CA LYS A 289 6.75 2.44 -21.17
C LYS A 289 7.94 3.21 -20.57
N LYS A 290 9.19 2.77 -20.81
CA LYS A 290 10.38 3.40 -20.22
C LYS A 290 10.71 4.70 -20.93
N SER A 291 10.70 4.70 -22.26
CA SER A 291 10.95 5.90 -23.06
C SER A 291 9.69 6.72 -23.36
N LYS A 292 8.50 6.17 -23.08
CA LYS A 292 7.18 6.71 -23.44
C LYS A 292 7.05 6.98 -24.94
N THR A 293 7.55 6.05 -25.76
CA THR A 293 7.50 6.15 -27.22
C THR A 293 6.82 4.95 -27.85
N VAL A 294 6.20 5.17 -29.01
CA VAL A 294 5.68 4.11 -29.88
C VAL A 294 6.73 3.82 -30.95
N LYS A 295 7.03 2.55 -31.19
CA LYS A 295 7.97 2.11 -32.22
C LYS A 295 7.33 1.01 -33.07
N GLU A 296 7.64 1.00 -34.36
CA GLU A 296 7.23 -0.07 -35.28
C GLU A 296 8.02 -1.35 -34.94
N ASP A 297 7.32 -2.47 -34.79
CA ASP A 297 7.91 -3.81 -34.69
C ASP A 297 8.48 -4.13 -36.08
N LYS A 298 9.80 -4.37 -36.17
CA LYS A 298 10.47 -4.77 -37.41
C LYS A 298 10.33 -6.25 -37.68
#